data_AF-A0A2H5YE23-F1
#
_entry.id   AF-A0A2H5YE23-F1
#
_cell.length_a   1.000
_cell.length_b   1.000
_cell.length_c   1.000
_cell.angle_alpha   90.00
_cell.angle_beta   90.00
_cell.angle_gamma   90.00
#
_symmetry.space_group_name_H-M   'P 1'
#
loop_
_entity.id
_entity.type
_entity.pdbx_description
1 polymer ?
#
loop_
_entity_poly.entity_id
_entity_poly.type
_entity_poly.pdbx_seq_one_letter_code
_entity_poly.pdbx_strand_id
1 'polypeptide(L)'
;MQFASVRGEGPERLAGKGWEAQRVGRAPRPLSPHDLQGNAFILTLRDLSHEEAHRLRAALQERAVHGLPNYFDRQRFGSCIPGEGCIGKAILVGQWEKALRLFLATPLPGEGTRVRSFKTTAGQRWGEWALLASLAPRGPLRSVLTYLKDHPTDLRGAVDRIAPNLLSLYLSAYQAWLWNASAGRWLETLLGPTGVATKCLVVAGRSLPLYATLPPALRGRLAGASLPLPHHRLAFADETARACMLAVLAEEGLALRDLKARHITHAYLGRGARPLLLFPQSLTVGDAQPDDRFPGRWKLGVAFTLPPGSYATLLVKASALLAGVQVHDEGGEQ
;
A
#
# COMPACT_ATOMS: atom_id res chain seq x y z
N MET A 1 -2.81 -17.15 -10.14
CA MET A 1 -2.78 -16.97 -11.62
C MET A 1 -2.98 -15.50 -11.94
N GLN A 2 -2.34 -14.99 -12.99
CA GLN A 2 -2.51 -13.63 -13.49
C GLN A 2 -2.75 -13.67 -15.00
N PHE A 3 -3.47 -12.70 -15.52
CA PHE A 3 -3.75 -12.57 -16.96
C PHE A 3 -3.04 -11.35 -17.52
N ALA A 4 -2.49 -11.48 -18.72
CA ALA A 4 -1.84 -10.41 -19.46
C ALA A 4 -2.25 -10.50 -20.93
N SER A 5 -2.24 -9.37 -21.63
CA SER A 5 -2.51 -9.32 -23.07
C SER A 5 -1.25 -8.92 -23.84
N VAL A 6 -0.94 -9.68 -24.90
CA VAL A 6 0.12 -9.38 -25.85
C VAL A 6 -0.52 -8.99 -27.19
N ARG A 7 0.07 -8.05 -27.91
CA ARG A 7 -0.43 -7.65 -29.23
C ARG A 7 -0.09 -8.70 -30.28
N GLY A 8 -1.04 -9.02 -31.15
CA GLY A 8 -0.88 -10.07 -32.16
C GLY A 8 -1.22 -11.45 -31.61
N GLU A 9 -0.78 -12.50 -32.31
CA GLU A 9 -1.09 -13.88 -31.94
C GLU A 9 -0.33 -14.34 -30.68
N GLY A 10 0.93 -13.95 -30.57
CA GLY A 10 1.84 -14.42 -29.54
C GLY A 10 2.10 -15.94 -29.61
N PRO A 11 2.96 -16.48 -28.74
CA PRO A 11 3.18 -17.92 -28.61
C PRO A 11 2.08 -18.60 -27.77
N GLU A 12 1.87 -19.91 -27.97
CA GLU A 12 0.93 -20.72 -27.16
C GLU A 12 1.37 -20.87 -25.71
N ARG A 13 2.67 -21.05 -25.51
CA ARG A 13 3.28 -21.24 -24.20
C ARG A 13 4.61 -20.48 -24.15
N LEU A 14 4.87 -19.88 -23.00
CA LEU A 14 6.12 -19.21 -22.66
C LEU A 14 6.56 -19.68 -21.28
N ALA A 15 7.87 -19.78 -21.07
CA ALA A 15 8.41 -20.09 -19.75
C ALA A 15 9.75 -19.40 -19.57
N GLY A 16 10.09 -19.14 -18.31
CA GLY A 16 11.38 -18.63 -17.90
C GLY A 16 11.66 -19.02 -16.45
N LYS A 17 12.74 -18.49 -15.88
CA LYS A 17 13.10 -18.80 -14.50
C LYS A 17 12.00 -18.31 -13.54
N GLY A 18 11.30 -19.24 -12.91
CA GLY A 18 10.27 -18.96 -11.90
C GLY A 18 8.91 -18.53 -12.45
N TRP A 19 8.66 -18.67 -13.76
CA TRP A 19 7.35 -18.35 -14.34
C TRP A 19 7.05 -19.18 -15.59
N GLU A 20 5.75 -19.44 -15.80
CA GLU A 20 5.20 -19.98 -17.03
C GLU A 20 3.96 -19.18 -17.43
N ALA A 21 3.67 -19.11 -18.72
CA ALA A 21 2.47 -18.50 -19.25
C ALA A 21 1.91 -19.36 -20.40
N GLN A 22 0.59 -19.45 -20.47
CA GLN A 22 -0.12 -20.14 -21.53
C GLN A 22 -1.19 -19.21 -22.10
N ARG A 23 -1.35 -19.24 -23.42
CA ARG A 23 -2.42 -18.52 -24.09
C ARG A 23 -3.76 -19.15 -23.71
N VAL A 24 -4.61 -18.35 -23.08
CA VAL A 24 -5.96 -18.74 -22.65
C VAL A 24 -7.04 -18.38 -23.65
N GLY A 25 -6.77 -17.42 -24.54
CA GLY A 25 -7.72 -16.95 -25.55
C GLY A 25 -7.28 -15.67 -26.24
N ARG A 26 -8.20 -15.09 -27.01
CA ARG A 26 -8.04 -13.81 -27.70
C ARG A 26 -9.12 -12.83 -27.23
N ALA A 27 -8.80 -11.55 -27.20
CA ALA A 27 -9.73 -10.47 -26.85
C ALA A 27 -9.62 -9.33 -27.88
N PRO A 28 -10.72 -8.59 -28.17
CA PRO A 28 -10.72 -7.51 -29.16
C PRO A 28 -9.94 -6.27 -28.70
N ARG A 29 -9.63 -6.18 -27.40
CA ARG A 29 -8.84 -5.10 -26.81
C ARG A 29 -7.84 -5.65 -25.77
N PRO A 30 -6.76 -4.91 -25.46
CA PRO A 30 -5.90 -5.24 -24.34
C PRO A 30 -6.67 -5.30 -23.02
N LEU A 31 -6.18 -6.14 -22.10
CA LEU A 31 -6.65 -6.13 -20.72
C LEU A 31 -6.26 -4.81 -20.05
N SER A 32 -7.16 -4.32 -19.22
CA SER A 32 -7.01 -3.11 -18.43
C SER A 32 -7.20 -3.45 -16.94
N PRO A 33 -6.74 -2.59 -16.02
CA PRO A 33 -6.99 -2.79 -14.59
C PRO A 33 -8.48 -2.91 -14.23
N HIS A 34 -9.39 -2.40 -15.07
CA HIS A 34 -10.84 -2.50 -14.86
C HIS A 34 -11.41 -3.91 -15.13
N ASP A 35 -10.65 -4.77 -15.81
CA ASP A 35 -11.06 -6.16 -16.07
C ASP A 35 -10.85 -7.07 -14.86
N LEU A 36 -10.10 -6.61 -13.84
CA LEU A 36 -9.86 -7.36 -12.61
C LEU A 36 -11.08 -7.28 -11.68
N GLN A 37 -11.71 -8.42 -11.40
CA GLN A 37 -12.82 -8.50 -10.45
C GLN A 37 -12.36 -8.69 -9.00
N GLY A 38 -11.17 -9.24 -8.78
CA GLY A 38 -10.63 -9.54 -7.46
C GLY A 38 -9.44 -10.49 -7.53
N ASN A 39 -8.87 -10.80 -6.37
CA ASN A 39 -7.80 -11.77 -6.23
C ASN A 39 -8.22 -12.85 -5.22
N ALA A 40 -8.08 -14.12 -5.62
CA ALA A 40 -8.25 -15.26 -4.74
C ALA A 40 -6.90 -15.60 -4.08
N PHE A 41 -6.94 -15.81 -2.78
CA PHE A 41 -5.78 -16.13 -1.95
C PHE A 41 -5.98 -17.49 -1.29
N ILE A 42 -4.91 -18.28 -1.26
CA ILE A 42 -4.80 -19.51 -0.47
C ILE A 42 -3.52 -19.36 0.34
N LEU A 43 -3.67 -19.29 1.65
CA LEU A 43 -2.59 -19.05 2.60
C LEU A 43 -2.47 -20.23 3.55
N THR A 44 -1.25 -20.48 4.03
CA THR A 44 -1.00 -21.35 5.17
C THR A 44 -0.36 -20.52 6.27
N LEU A 45 -1.09 -20.29 7.36
CA LEU A 45 -0.59 -19.62 8.55
C LEU A 45 0.11 -20.66 9.42
N ARG A 46 1.36 -20.41 9.81
CA ARG A 46 2.28 -21.41 10.38
C ARG A 46 2.83 -20.96 11.71
N ASP A 47 3.55 -21.87 12.37
CA ASP A 47 4.26 -21.62 13.62
C ASP A 47 3.34 -21.12 14.75
N LEU A 48 2.15 -21.71 14.86
CA LEU A 48 1.18 -21.37 15.90
C LEU A 48 1.24 -22.39 17.04
N SER A 49 0.99 -21.96 18.27
CA SER A 49 0.52 -22.90 19.29
C SER A 49 -0.89 -23.39 18.96
N HIS A 50 -1.30 -24.50 19.58
CA HIS A 50 -2.65 -25.04 19.39
C HIS A 50 -3.73 -24.00 19.77
N GLU A 51 -3.51 -23.28 20.87
CA GLU A 51 -4.45 -22.27 21.36
C GLU A 51 -4.51 -21.03 20.44
N GLU A 52 -3.36 -20.57 19.95
CA GLU A 52 -3.29 -19.47 18.97
C GLU A 52 -4.01 -19.83 17.67
N ALA A 53 -3.88 -21.07 17.20
CA ALA A 53 -4.59 -21.54 16.01
C ALA A 53 -6.12 -21.47 16.19
N HIS A 54 -6.65 -21.88 17.34
CA HIS A 54 -8.09 -21.79 17.61
C HIS A 54 -8.58 -20.34 17.72
N ARG A 55 -7.88 -19.48 18.46
CA ARG A 55 -8.24 -18.05 18.58
C ARG A 55 -8.19 -17.34 17.23
N LEU A 56 -7.16 -17.60 16.42
CA LEU A 56 -6.98 -17.01 15.11
C LEU A 56 -8.05 -17.47 14.12
N ARG A 57 -8.40 -18.78 14.15
CA ARG A 57 -9.49 -19.33 13.34
C ARG A 57 -10.81 -18.61 13.62
N ALA A 58 -11.17 -18.46 14.90
CA ALA A 58 -12.39 -17.73 15.28
C ALA A 58 -12.34 -16.27 14.82
N ALA A 59 -11.23 -15.57 15.06
CA ALA A 59 -11.09 -14.17 14.64
C ALA A 59 -11.21 -13.97 13.11
N LEU A 60 -10.66 -14.90 12.31
CA LEU A 60 -10.80 -14.90 10.85
C LEU A 60 -12.28 -15.09 10.45
N GLN A 61 -12.98 -16.05 11.03
CA GLN A 61 -14.39 -16.32 10.74
C GLN A 61 -15.27 -15.09 11.03
N GLU A 62 -15.01 -14.37 12.14
CA GLU A 62 -15.69 -13.12 12.46
C GLU A 62 -15.47 -12.02 11.41
N ARG A 63 -14.38 -12.04 10.64
CA ARG A 63 -14.14 -11.05 9.56
C ARG A 63 -15.10 -11.22 8.38
N ALA A 64 -15.62 -12.43 8.12
CA ALA A 64 -16.64 -12.60 7.09
C ALA A 64 -17.95 -11.88 7.45
N VAL A 65 -18.27 -11.81 8.75
CA VAL A 65 -19.50 -11.20 9.26
C VAL A 65 -19.34 -9.69 9.47
N HIS A 66 -18.29 -9.28 10.19
CA HIS A 66 -18.09 -7.89 10.62
C HIS A 66 -17.18 -7.07 9.70
N GLY A 67 -16.51 -7.72 8.74
CA GLY A 67 -15.52 -7.08 7.90
C GLY A 67 -14.32 -6.57 8.70
N LEU A 68 -13.52 -5.74 8.06
CA LEU A 68 -12.42 -4.99 8.67
C LEU A 68 -12.25 -3.64 7.98
N PRO A 69 -11.67 -2.63 8.64
CA PRO A 69 -11.33 -1.38 7.98
C PRO A 69 -10.40 -1.61 6.79
N ASN A 70 -10.71 -1.04 5.64
CA ASN A 70 -10.05 -1.31 4.36
C ASN A 70 -8.80 -0.44 4.15
N TYR A 71 -7.87 -0.43 5.11
CA TYR A 71 -6.64 0.35 5.01
C TYR A 71 -5.73 -0.11 3.86
N PHE A 72 -4.96 0.83 3.32
CA PHE A 72 -3.79 0.50 2.51
C PHE A 72 -2.72 -0.10 3.42
N ASP A 73 -2.09 -1.23 3.04
CA ASP A 73 -1.04 -1.87 3.85
C ASP A 73 0.37 -1.34 3.50
N ARG A 74 1.38 -1.70 4.32
CA ARG A 74 2.80 -1.31 4.23
C ARG A 74 3.38 -1.38 2.82
N GLN A 75 2.98 -2.38 2.02
CA GLN A 75 3.43 -2.55 0.64
C GLN A 75 3.11 -1.34 -0.26
N ARG A 76 2.06 -0.57 0.05
CA ARG A 76 1.71 0.68 -0.68
C ARG A 76 2.64 1.85 -0.33
N PHE A 77 3.33 1.78 0.80
CA PHE A 77 4.09 2.87 1.40
C PHE A 77 5.60 2.75 1.20
N GLY A 78 6.07 1.96 0.24
CA GLY A 78 7.51 1.74 -0.01
C GLY A 78 8.34 3.01 -0.31
N SER A 79 7.68 4.14 -0.58
CA SER A 79 8.32 5.47 -0.78
C SER A 79 8.04 6.47 0.35
N CYS A 80 7.48 5.99 1.45
CA CYS A 80 7.28 6.71 2.71
C CYS A 80 8.19 6.08 3.76
N ILE A 81 9.27 6.78 4.09
CA ILE A 81 10.29 6.32 5.01
C ILE A 81 9.93 6.80 6.42
N PRO A 82 9.82 5.90 7.41
CA PRO A 82 9.59 6.29 8.80
C PRO A 82 10.62 7.33 9.27
N GLY A 83 10.16 8.42 9.88
CA GLY A 83 11.03 9.51 10.36
C GLY A 83 11.50 10.50 9.29
N GLU A 84 11.76 10.06 8.04
CA GLU A 84 12.26 10.95 6.98
C GLU A 84 11.13 11.61 6.14
N GLY A 85 10.02 10.90 5.96
CA GLY A 85 8.83 11.35 5.23
C GLY A 85 8.60 10.63 3.89
N CYS A 86 7.69 11.18 3.08
CA CYS A 86 7.28 10.58 1.81
C CYS A 86 7.78 11.39 0.61
N ILE A 87 8.28 10.70 -0.43
CA ILE A 87 8.67 11.33 -1.71
C ILE A 87 7.48 12.10 -2.30
N GLY A 88 6.30 11.49 -2.31
CA GLY A 88 5.07 12.13 -2.83
C GLY A 88 4.70 13.42 -2.11
N LYS A 89 4.86 13.47 -0.78
CA LYS A 89 4.62 14.70 0.01
C LYS A 89 5.59 15.80 -0.42
N ALA A 90 6.89 15.50 -0.43
CA ALA A 90 7.93 16.45 -0.80
C ALA A 90 7.70 17.05 -2.20
N ILE A 91 7.25 16.23 -3.15
CA ILE A 91 6.87 16.68 -4.51
C ILE A 91 5.67 17.63 -4.47
N LEU A 92 4.60 17.30 -3.74
CA LEU A 92 3.38 18.11 -3.70
C LEU A 92 3.62 19.50 -3.10
N VAL A 93 4.45 19.60 -2.07
CA VAL A 93 4.76 20.87 -1.38
C VAL A 93 5.96 21.61 -1.95
N GLY A 94 6.56 21.10 -3.03
CA GLY A 94 7.69 21.75 -3.70
C GLY A 94 9.03 21.69 -2.96
N GLN A 95 9.21 20.74 -2.04
CA GLN A 95 10.48 20.46 -1.38
C GLN A 95 11.38 19.60 -2.29
N TRP A 96 11.88 20.19 -3.39
CA TRP A 96 12.60 19.48 -4.45
C TRP A 96 13.86 18.77 -3.98
N GLU A 97 14.69 19.43 -3.18
CA GLU A 97 15.90 18.80 -2.63
C GLU A 97 15.53 17.60 -1.75
N LYS A 98 14.52 17.73 -0.89
CA LYS A 98 14.04 16.63 -0.06
C LYS A 98 13.55 15.45 -0.91
N ALA A 99 12.77 15.73 -1.96
CA ALA A 99 12.28 14.70 -2.87
C ALA A 99 13.46 13.96 -3.54
N LEU A 100 14.47 14.69 -4.00
CA LEU A 100 15.67 14.09 -4.61
C LEU A 100 16.53 13.33 -3.59
N ARG A 101 16.68 13.82 -2.36
CA ARG A 101 17.41 13.09 -1.30
C ARG A 101 16.74 11.76 -0.99
N LEU A 102 15.43 11.76 -0.78
CA LEU A 102 14.68 10.53 -0.56
C LEU A 102 14.77 9.57 -1.76
N PHE A 103 14.80 10.10 -2.99
CA PHE A 103 14.87 9.29 -4.21
C PHE A 103 16.27 8.74 -4.52
N LEU A 104 17.32 9.57 -4.42
CA LEU A 104 18.69 9.27 -4.84
C LEU A 104 19.58 8.77 -3.70
N ALA A 105 19.28 9.14 -2.45
CA ALA A 105 20.17 8.93 -1.31
C ALA A 105 19.58 8.11 -0.17
N THR A 106 18.26 7.90 -0.12
CA THR A 106 17.65 7.03 0.90
C THR A 106 17.32 5.63 0.33
N PRO A 107 17.94 4.55 0.87
CA PRO A 107 17.57 3.18 0.54
C PRO A 107 16.10 2.89 0.86
N LEU A 108 15.36 2.36 -0.13
CA LEU A 108 13.96 1.97 0.06
C LEU A 108 13.85 0.46 0.34
N PRO A 109 12.78 0.02 1.05
CA PRO A 109 12.52 -1.40 1.26
C PRO A 109 12.45 -2.18 -0.05
N GLY A 110 13.13 -3.33 -0.12
CA GLY A 110 13.14 -4.20 -1.30
C GLY A 110 14.07 -3.79 -2.45
N GLU A 111 14.81 -2.68 -2.34
CA GLU A 111 15.81 -2.32 -3.37
C GLU A 111 17.01 -3.26 -3.35
N GLY A 112 17.52 -3.72 -4.50
CA GLY A 112 18.69 -4.63 -4.51
C GLY A 112 19.96 -4.02 -3.88
N THR A 113 20.87 -4.88 -3.40
CA THR A 113 22.13 -4.50 -2.72
C THR A 113 22.92 -3.42 -3.46
N ARG A 114 23.07 -3.54 -4.77
CA ARG A 114 23.78 -2.56 -5.61
C ARG A 114 23.15 -1.16 -5.57
N VAL A 115 21.81 -1.08 -5.59
CA VAL A 115 21.10 0.22 -5.50
C VAL A 115 21.25 0.79 -4.10
N ARG A 116 21.09 -0.04 -3.06
CA ARG A 116 21.28 0.37 -1.66
C ARG A 116 22.68 0.97 -1.44
N SER A 117 23.74 0.27 -1.85
CA SER A 117 25.12 0.78 -1.75
C SER A 117 25.31 2.09 -2.50
N PHE A 118 24.76 2.22 -3.72
CA PHE A 118 24.83 3.46 -4.48
C PHE A 118 24.16 4.63 -3.73
N LYS A 119 22.97 4.42 -3.17
CA LYS A 119 22.24 5.47 -2.45
C LYS A 119 22.97 5.94 -1.20
N THR A 120 23.60 5.02 -0.46
CA THR A 120 24.49 5.39 0.65
C THR A 120 25.62 6.31 0.19
N THR A 121 26.29 5.98 -0.92
CA THR A 121 27.33 6.84 -1.52
C THR A 121 26.76 8.18 -1.97
N ALA A 122 25.57 8.19 -2.59
CA ALA A 122 24.91 9.41 -3.02
C ALA A 122 24.58 10.36 -1.86
N GLY A 123 24.23 9.81 -0.69
CA GLY A 123 24.05 10.60 0.54
C GLY A 123 25.34 11.25 1.03
N GLN A 124 26.46 10.54 0.97
CA GLN A 124 27.78 11.02 1.41
C GLN A 124 28.41 12.04 0.45
N ARG A 125 28.14 11.90 -0.86
CA ARG A 125 28.73 12.70 -1.94
C ARG A 125 27.69 13.59 -2.62
N TRP A 126 26.71 14.07 -1.85
CA TRP A 126 25.60 14.88 -2.36
C TRP A 126 26.11 16.15 -3.05
N GLY A 127 25.62 16.43 -4.25
CA GLY A 127 26.08 17.56 -5.07
C GLY A 127 27.17 17.22 -6.08
N GLU A 128 27.89 16.11 -5.92
CA GLU A 128 28.94 15.68 -6.86
C GLU A 128 28.35 14.93 -8.06
N TRP A 129 27.49 15.61 -8.83
CA TRP A 129 26.63 15.00 -9.83
C TRP A 129 27.36 14.25 -10.94
N ALA A 130 28.52 14.77 -11.39
CA ALA A 130 29.34 14.09 -12.40
C ALA A 130 29.87 12.72 -11.92
N LEU A 131 30.32 12.65 -10.67
CA LEU A 131 30.74 11.41 -10.02
C LEU A 131 29.55 10.47 -9.83
N LEU A 132 28.44 10.98 -9.28
CA LEU A 132 27.26 10.14 -9.02
C LEU A 132 26.64 9.59 -10.32
N ALA A 133 26.64 10.37 -11.41
CA ALA A 133 26.17 9.91 -12.71
C ALA A 133 27.04 8.78 -13.31
N SER A 134 28.36 8.79 -13.07
CA SER A 134 29.26 7.73 -13.54
C SER A 134 29.09 6.44 -12.73
N LEU A 135 28.84 6.54 -11.42
CA LEU A 135 28.63 5.41 -10.52
C LEU A 135 27.21 4.82 -10.58
N ALA A 136 26.23 5.57 -11.10
CA ALA A 136 24.82 5.20 -11.06
C ALA A 136 24.53 3.83 -11.71
N PRO A 137 23.87 2.90 -11.00
CA PRO A 137 23.48 1.62 -11.56
C PRO A 137 22.50 1.82 -12.72
N ARG A 138 22.34 0.79 -13.57
CA ARG A 138 21.27 0.80 -14.58
C ARG A 138 19.92 0.95 -13.91
N GLY A 139 19.05 1.80 -14.45
CA GLY A 139 17.71 2.02 -13.92
C GLY A 139 17.31 3.50 -13.80
N PRO A 140 16.28 3.80 -13.00
CA PRO A 140 15.60 5.10 -13.01
C PRO A 140 16.41 6.26 -12.42
N LEU A 141 17.49 5.99 -11.68
CA LEU A 141 18.33 7.04 -11.08
C LEU A 141 19.16 7.80 -12.13
N ARG A 142 19.50 7.14 -13.25
CA ARG A 142 20.42 7.72 -14.26
C ARG A 142 19.84 8.93 -14.96
N SER A 143 18.55 8.95 -15.30
CA SER A 143 17.95 10.09 -16.00
C SER A 143 18.06 11.38 -15.17
N VAL A 144 17.85 11.25 -13.86
CA VAL A 144 17.93 12.36 -12.90
C VAL A 144 19.39 12.81 -12.71
N LEU A 145 20.32 11.89 -12.51
CA LEU A 145 21.73 12.21 -12.27
C LEU A 145 22.43 12.78 -13.51
N THR A 146 22.14 12.25 -14.69
CA THR A 146 22.63 12.82 -15.96
C THR A 146 22.12 14.25 -16.13
N TYR A 147 20.86 14.52 -15.79
CA TYR A 147 20.32 15.87 -15.85
C TYR A 147 21.00 16.82 -14.84
N LEU A 148 21.16 16.39 -13.59
CA LEU A 148 21.83 17.19 -12.54
C LEU A 148 23.31 17.45 -12.82
N LYS A 149 23.98 16.55 -13.57
CA LYS A 149 25.36 16.79 -14.02
C LYS A 149 25.46 18.07 -14.85
N ASP A 150 24.51 18.30 -15.76
CA ASP A 150 24.53 19.44 -16.68
C ASP A 150 23.76 20.65 -16.11
N HIS A 151 22.81 20.41 -15.20
CA HIS A 151 21.97 21.41 -14.54
C HIS A 151 21.99 21.28 -13.01
N PRO A 152 23.13 21.59 -12.35
CA PRO A 152 23.38 21.26 -10.94
C PRO A 152 22.43 21.91 -9.94
N THR A 153 21.79 23.02 -10.32
CA THR A 153 20.89 23.80 -9.46
C THR A 153 19.41 23.62 -9.78
N ASP A 154 19.05 23.03 -10.94
CA ASP A 154 17.65 22.81 -11.31
C ASP A 154 17.10 21.51 -10.72
N LEU A 155 16.90 21.51 -9.41
CA LEU A 155 16.38 20.36 -8.67
C LEU A 155 14.94 20.03 -9.07
N ARG A 156 14.13 21.04 -9.40
CA ARG A 156 12.76 20.84 -9.88
C ARG A 156 12.77 20.10 -11.22
N GLY A 157 13.57 20.57 -12.18
CA GLY A 157 13.74 19.93 -13.48
C GLY A 157 14.21 18.48 -13.34
N ALA A 158 15.11 18.21 -12.38
CA ALA A 158 15.60 16.87 -12.08
C ALA A 158 14.49 15.93 -11.55
N VAL A 159 13.60 16.41 -10.67
CA VAL A 159 12.44 15.62 -10.21
C VAL A 159 11.51 15.26 -11.37
N ASP A 160 11.29 16.16 -12.33
CA ASP A 160 10.45 15.89 -13.52
C ASP A 160 11.09 14.85 -14.47
N ARG A 161 12.39 14.50 -14.29
CA ARG A 161 13.06 13.40 -15.00
C ARG A 161 12.90 12.03 -14.35
N ILE A 162 12.29 11.96 -13.17
CA ILE A 162 11.87 10.67 -12.59
C ILE A 162 10.81 10.08 -13.52
N ALA A 163 10.90 8.77 -13.79
CA ALA A 163 9.98 8.10 -14.70
C ALA A 163 8.51 8.34 -14.30
N PRO A 164 7.59 8.65 -15.25
CA PRO A 164 6.22 9.02 -14.92
C PRO A 164 5.44 8.01 -14.08
N ASN A 165 5.70 6.72 -14.28
CA ASN A 165 5.12 5.63 -13.49
C ASN A 165 5.59 5.66 -12.02
N LEU A 166 6.86 6.01 -11.77
CA LEU A 166 7.38 6.16 -10.40
C LEU A 166 6.83 7.41 -9.73
N LEU A 167 6.77 8.54 -10.44
CA LEU A 167 6.13 9.76 -9.91
C LEU A 167 4.67 9.49 -9.51
N SER A 168 3.91 8.79 -10.37
CA SER A 168 2.55 8.38 -10.07
C SER A 168 2.47 7.47 -8.84
N LEU A 169 3.42 6.53 -8.70
CA LEU A 169 3.51 5.64 -7.54
C LEU A 169 3.78 6.43 -6.25
N TYR A 170 4.71 7.39 -6.26
CA TYR A 170 5.07 8.20 -5.10
C TYR A 170 3.93 9.11 -4.65
N LEU A 171 3.25 9.77 -5.60
CA LEU A 171 2.06 10.56 -5.31
C LEU A 171 0.94 9.68 -4.74
N SER A 172 0.68 8.52 -5.35
CA SER A 172 -0.32 7.56 -4.88
C SER A 172 -0.02 7.02 -3.48
N ALA A 173 1.25 6.77 -3.14
CA ALA A 173 1.64 6.30 -1.82
C ALA A 173 1.28 7.33 -0.72
N TYR A 174 1.57 8.62 -0.96
CA TYR A 174 1.19 9.67 -0.01
C TYR A 174 -0.34 9.90 0.03
N GLN A 175 -1.02 9.77 -1.12
CA GLN A 175 -2.48 9.81 -1.18
C GLN A 175 -3.13 8.72 -0.31
N ALA A 176 -2.61 7.50 -0.41
CA ALA A 176 -3.04 6.36 0.41
C ALA A 176 -2.77 6.60 1.90
N TRP A 177 -1.68 7.29 2.24
CA TRP A 177 -1.31 7.58 3.62
C TRP A 177 -2.31 8.57 4.24
N LEU A 178 -2.66 9.63 3.51
CA LEU A 178 -3.69 10.59 3.88
C LEU A 178 -5.06 9.92 3.99
N TRP A 179 -5.37 9.01 3.07
CA TRP A 179 -6.61 8.24 3.10
C TRP A 179 -6.71 7.36 4.36
N ASN A 180 -5.66 6.61 4.70
CA ASN A 180 -5.63 5.79 5.91
C ASN A 180 -5.86 6.62 7.17
N ALA A 181 -5.16 7.75 7.31
CA ALA A 181 -5.32 8.66 8.43
C ALA A 181 -6.76 9.20 8.53
N SER A 182 -7.33 9.62 7.40
CA SER A 182 -8.69 10.16 7.32
C SER A 182 -9.74 9.08 7.64
N ALA A 183 -9.59 7.88 7.08
CA ALA A 183 -10.48 6.74 7.31
C ALA A 183 -10.41 6.24 8.76
N GLY A 184 -9.22 6.24 9.36
CA GLY A 184 -9.03 5.94 10.79
C GLY A 184 -9.80 6.91 11.68
N ARG A 185 -9.54 8.22 11.51
CA ARG A 185 -10.22 9.27 12.28
C ARG A 185 -11.74 9.25 12.09
N TRP A 186 -12.19 9.04 10.86
CA TRP A 186 -13.62 8.93 10.56
C TRP A 186 -14.23 7.71 11.25
N LEU A 187 -13.56 6.55 11.20
CA LEU A 187 -14.02 5.35 11.88
C LEU A 187 -14.10 5.54 13.41
N GLU A 188 -13.08 6.12 14.03
CA GLU A 188 -13.11 6.48 15.47
C GLU A 188 -14.30 7.37 15.82
N THR A 189 -14.55 8.41 15.01
CA THR A 189 -15.67 9.33 15.21
C THR A 189 -17.02 8.60 15.13
N LEU A 190 -17.15 7.64 14.21
CA LEU A 190 -18.37 6.84 14.05
C LEU A 190 -18.57 5.80 15.16
N LEU A 191 -17.47 5.26 15.71
CA LEU A 191 -17.52 4.25 16.77
C LEU A 191 -17.70 4.86 18.17
N GLY A 192 -17.17 6.06 18.42
CA GLY A 192 -17.17 6.70 19.75
C GLY A 192 -18.53 6.70 20.46
N PRO A 193 -19.62 7.17 19.82
CA PRO A 193 -20.95 7.19 20.42
C PRO A 193 -21.55 5.81 20.70
N THR A 194 -20.97 4.73 20.16
CA THR A 194 -21.52 3.38 20.25
C THR A 194 -20.92 2.53 21.37
N GLY A 195 -19.84 2.99 22.01
CA GLY A 195 -19.11 2.23 23.03
C GLY A 195 -18.35 1.01 22.49
N VAL A 196 -18.24 0.86 21.16
CA VAL A 196 -17.46 -0.22 20.54
C VAL A 196 -15.98 -0.05 20.87
N ALA A 197 -15.42 -1.03 21.57
CA ALA A 197 -13.99 -1.06 21.88
C ALA A 197 -13.15 -1.23 20.59
N THR A 198 -12.02 -0.53 20.55
CA THR A 198 -11.06 -0.61 19.44
C THR A 198 -9.69 -1.05 19.93
N LYS A 199 -8.99 -1.83 19.10
CA LYS A 199 -7.55 -2.07 19.19
C LYS A 199 -6.81 -1.18 18.21
N CYS A 200 -5.50 -1.03 18.40
CA CYS A 200 -4.63 -0.25 17.53
C CYS A 200 -3.89 -1.15 16.53
N LEU A 201 -4.30 -1.11 15.26
CA LEU A 201 -3.59 -1.74 14.16
C LEU A 201 -2.51 -0.78 13.63
N VAL A 202 -1.24 -1.17 13.74
CA VAL A 202 -0.13 -0.35 13.22
C VAL A 202 0.13 -0.69 11.75
N VAL A 203 -0.02 0.30 10.88
CA VAL A 203 0.30 0.18 9.45
C VAL A 203 1.26 1.27 9.04
N ALA A 204 2.46 0.87 8.57
CA ALA A 204 3.53 1.79 8.19
C ALA A 204 3.83 2.87 9.25
N GLY A 205 3.91 2.46 10.52
CA GLY A 205 4.18 3.34 11.67
C GLY A 205 2.98 4.16 12.14
N ARG A 206 1.82 4.08 11.49
CA ARG A 206 0.59 4.76 11.91
C ARG A 206 -0.31 3.82 12.69
N SER A 207 -0.74 4.24 13.89
CA SER A 207 -1.81 3.57 14.63
C SER A 207 -3.17 3.87 13.99
N LEU A 208 -3.95 2.83 13.73
CA LEU A 208 -5.27 2.91 13.12
C LEU A 208 -6.28 2.08 13.94
N PRO A 209 -7.54 2.52 14.08
CA PRO A 209 -8.54 1.82 14.87
C PRO A 209 -8.97 0.51 14.20
N LEU A 210 -9.10 -0.53 15.00
CA LEU A 210 -9.61 -1.84 14.60
C LEU A 210 -10.66 -2.32 15.61
N TYR A 211 -11.88 -2.56 15.13
CA TYR A 211 -12.95 -3.12 15.96
C TYR A 211 -12.99 -4.65 15.87
N ALA A 212 -13.43 -5.30 16.96
CA ALA A 212 -13.72 -6.73 16.97
C ALA A 212 -15.10 -7.00 16.37
N THR A 213 -16.15 -6.33 16.82
CA THR A 213 -17.51 -6.53 16.30
C THR A 213 -18.19 -5.19 16.07
N LEU A 214 -19.27 -5.20 15.30
CA LEU A 214 -20.09 -4.02 15.04
C LEU A 214 -21.56 -4.33 15.34
N PRO A 215 -22.30 -3.42 16.00
CA PRO A 215 -23.74 -3.49 16.08
C PRO A 215 -24.37 -3.63 14.70
N PRO A 216 -25.44 -4.43 14.50
CA PRO A 216 -26.02 -4.67 13.17
C PRO A 216 -26.38 -3.41 12.38
N ALA A 217 -26.96 -2.41 13.06
CA ALA A 217 -27.32 -1.13 12.44
C ALA A 217 -26.08 -0.36 11.95
N LEU A 218 -25.03 -0.30 12.77
CA LEU A 218 -23.78 0.36 12.38
C LEU A 218 -23.07 -0.41 11.26
N ARG A 219 -23.02 -1.74 11.33
CA ARG A 219 -22.46 -2.59 10.29
C ARG A 219 -23.13 -2.38 8.95
N GLY A 220 -24.46 -2.34 8.90
CA GLY A 220 -25.21 -2.08 7.67
C GLY A 220 -24.88 -0.71 7.06
N ARG A 221 -24.78 0.33 7.91
CA ARG A 221 -24.39 1.68 7.48
C ARG A 221 -22.95 1.72 6.94
N LEU A 222 -22.00 1.12 7.65
CA LEU A 222 -20.58 1.14 7.28
C LEU A 222 -20.25 0.24 6.08
N ALA A 223 -21.03 -0.82 5.83
CA ALA A 223 -20.80 -1.72 4.69
C ALA A 223 -20.94 -1.01 3.33
N GLY A 224 -21.82 0.00 3.24
CA GLY A 224 -21.97 0.86 2.06
C GLY A 224 -21.13 2.14 2.09
N ALA A 225 -20.43 2.42 3.20
CA ALA A 225 -19.67 3.65 3.35
C ALA A 225 -18.40 3.62 2.49
N SER A 226 -18.11 4.74 1.82
CA SER A 226 -16.94 4.90 0.96
C SER A 226 -16.29 6.25 1.21
N LEU A 227 -14.96 6.27 1.28
CA LEU A 227 -14.19 7.49 1.42
C LEU A 227 -13.43 7.78 0.11
N PRO A 228 -13.58 8.97 -0.47
CA PRO A 228 -12.86 9.34 -1.67
C PRO A 228 -11.36 9.49 -1.42
N LEU A 229 -10.55 9.23 -2.45
CA LEU A 229 -9.12 9.49 -2.42
C LEU A 229 -8.86 11.02 -2.40
N PRO A 230 -8.01 11.52 -1.49
CA PRO A 230 -7.71 12.94 -1.37
C PRO A 230 -7.17 13.53 -2.67
N HIS A 231 -7.77 14.60 -3.19
CA HIS A 231 -7.28 15.34 -4.36
C HIS A 231 -7.82 16.78 -4.38
N HIS A 232 -7.21 17.66 -5.18
CA HIS A 232 -7.48 19.10 -5.13
C HIS A 232 -8.88 19.60 -5.54
N ARG A 233 -9.74 18.74 -6.12
CA ARG A 233 -11.13 19.10 -6.47
C ARG A 233 -12.14 18.24 -5.71
N LEU A 234 -11.72 17.67 -4.59
CA LEU A 234 -12.55 16.76 -3.86
C LEU A 234 -13.78 17.48 -3.29
N ALA A 235 -14.95 16.93 -3.59
CA ALA A 235 -16.20 17.23 -2.91
C ALA A 235 -16.54 16.06 -1.99
N PHE A 236 -17.20 16.36 -0.87
CA PHE A 236 -17.58 15.36 0.12
C PHE A 236 -19.09 15.23 0.16
N ALA A 237 -19.57 13.98 0.22
CA ALA A 237 -20.96 13.69 0.49
C ALA A 237 -21.26 13.66 2.00
N ASP A 238 -20.29 13.22 2.81
CA ASP A 238 -20.39 13.12 4.26
C ASP A 238 -19.55 14.22 4.92
N GLU A 239 -20.21 15.08 5.72
CA GLU A 239 -19.57 16.23 6.38
C GLU A 239 -18.64 15.79 7.53
N THR A 240 -18.92 14.67 8.19
CA THR A 240 -18.03 14.11 9.21
C THR A 240 -16.73 13.60 8.57
N ALA A 241 -16.86 12.88 7.44
CA ALA A 241 -15.72 12.43 6.66
C ALA A 241 -14.88 13.61 6.14
N ARG A 242 -15.56 14.69 5.70
CA ARG A 242 -14.91 15.94 5.30
C ARG A 242 -14.11 16.56 6.44
N ALA A 243 -14.72 16.76 7.60
CA ALA A 243 -14.06 17.36 8.76
C ALA A 243 -12.83 16.54 9.16
N CYS A 244 -12.94 15.21 9.19
CA CYS A 244 -11.82 14.31 9.48
C CYS A 244 -10.67 14.48 8.48
N MET A 245 -10.97 14.50 7.17
CA MET A 245 -9.95 14.63 6.13
C MET A 245 -9.28 16.00 6.13
N LEU A 246 -10.04 17.08 6.30
CA LEU A 246 -9.48 18.43 6.38
C LEU A 246 -8.58 18.60 7.61
N ALA A 247 -8.96 18.00 8.75
CA ALA A 247 -8.12 18.02 9.95
C ALA A 247 -6.81 17.24 9.75
N VAL A 248 -6.85 16.08 9.08
CA VAL A 248 -5.64 15.31 8.71
C VAL A 248 -4.74 16.11 7.76
N LEU A 249 -5.32 16.82 6.79
CA LEU A 249 -4.54 17.67 5.89
C LEU A 249 -3.89 18.83 6.65
N ALA A 250 -4.62 19.47 7.57
CA ALA A 250 -4.11 20.57 8.37
C ALA A 250 -2.92 20.14 9.25
N GLU A 251 -3.00 18.96 9.89
CA GLU A 251 -1.89 18.35 10.64
C GLU A 251 -0.65 18.11 9.78
N GLU A 252 -0.87 17.81 8.50
CA GLU A 252 0.20 17.62 7.53
C GLU A 252 0.75 18.94 6.94
N GLY A 253 0.17 20.09 7.33
CA GLY A 253 0.48 21.40 6.78
C GLY A 253 -0.06 21.64 5.38
N LEU A 254 -1.18 20.98 5.03
CA LEU A 254 -1.77 20.97 3.69
C LEU A 254 -3.22 21.44 3.70
N ALA A 255 -3.65 21.99 2.57
CA ALA A 255 -5.05 22.12 2.17
C ALA A 255 -5.32 21.27 0.92
N LEU A 256 -6.60 21.07 0.57
CA LEU A 256 -6.96 20.31 -0.63
C LEU A 256 -6.28 20.84 -1.89
N ARG A 257 -6.18 22.17 -2.05
CA ARG A 257 -5.54 22.82 -3.21
C ARG A 257 -4.08 22.44 -3.44
N ASP A 258 -3.41 21.94 -2.39
CA ASP A 258 -2.01 21.52 -2.40
C ASP A 258 -1.87 20.06 -2.88
N LEU A 259 -2.96 19.30 -2.93
CA LEU A 259 -3.06 17.98 -3.57
C LEU A 259 -3.16 18.09 -5.11
N LYS A 260 -2.35 19.00 -5.68
CA LYS A 260 -2.14 19.17 -7.11
C LYS A 260 -0.64 19.30 -7.33
N ALA A 261 -0.04 18.32 -8.00
CA ALA A 261 1.37 18.36 -8.41
C ALA A 261 1.56 19.38 -9.55
N ARG A 262 1.55 20.68 -9.23
CA ARG A 262 1.56 21.78 -10.23
C ARG A 262 2.82 21.82 -11.09
N HIS A 263 3.91 21.29 -10.58
CA HIS A 263 5.23 21.41 -11.16
C HIS A 263 5.70 20.15 -11.89
N ILE A 264 4.88 19.09 -11.89
CA ILE A 264 5.10 17.81 -12.56
C ILE A 264 4.11 17.69 -13.72
N THR A 265 4.61 17.30 -14.88
CA THR A 265 3.84 17.34 -16.14
C THR A 265 3.10 16.04 -16.45
N HIS A 266 3.60 14.91 -15.94
CA HIS A 266 3.17 13.57 -16.39
C HIS A 266 2.64 12.65 -15.28
N ALA A 267 2.37 13.17 -14.08
CA ALA A 267 1.86 12.39 -12.97
C ALA A 267 0.78 13.13 -12.19
N TYR A 268 -0.27 12.41 -11.81
CA TYR A 268 -1.46 12.97 -11.19
C TYR A 268 -1.94 12.09 -10.03
N LEU A 269 -2.57 12.71 -9.04
CA LEU A 269 -3.28 11.99 -8.00
C LEU A 269 -4.55 11.36 -8.56
N GLY A 270 -4.78 10.10 -8.22
CA GLY A 270 -5.94 9.34 -8.68
C GLY A 270 -7.24 9.95 -8.19
N ARG A 271 -8.29 9.87 -9.01
CA ARG A 271 -9.66 10.26 -8.65
C ARG A 271 -10.47 8.97 -8.53
N GLY A 272 -10.80 8.61 -7.32
CA GLY A 272 -11.53 7.38 -7.02
C GLY A 272 -12.02 7.40 -5.59
N ALA A 273 -12.79 6.39 -5.22
CA ALA A 273 -13.23 6.19 -3.85
C ALA A 273 -12.94 4.75 -3.43
N ARG A 274 -12.84 4.55 -2.13
CA ARG A 274 -12.52 3.25 -1.54
C ARG A 274 -13.55 2.94 -0.45
N PRO A 275 -14.16 1.73 -0.47
CA PRO A 275 -15.02 1.29 0.62
C PRO A 275 -14.30 1.40 1.96
N LEU A 276 -14.97 1.90 2.98
CA LEU A 276 -14.40 2.02 4.33
C LEU A 276 -14.14 0.64 4.94
N LEU A 277 -15.06 -0.30 4.70
CA LEU A 277 -14.94 -1.69 5.16
C LEU A 277 -14.58 -2.63 4.00
N LEU A 278 -13.83 -3.67 4.34
CA LEU A 278 -13.46 -4.79 3.49
C LEU A 278 -14.15 -6.03 4.06
N PHE A 279 -14.78 -6.82 3.20
CA PHE A 279 -15.34 -8.12 3.55
C PHE A 279 -14.68 -9.20 2.69
N PRO A 280 -14.00 -10.20 3.29
CA PRO A 280 -13.49 -11.32 2.54
C PRO A 280 -14.64 -12.15 1.97
N GLN A 281 -14.60 -12.42 0.67
CA GLN A 281 -15.59 -13.26 -0.01
C GLN A 281 -15.12 -14.70 -0.02
N SER A 282 -16.08 -15.65 0.05
CA SER A 282 -15.78 -17.09 0.02
C SER A 282 -14.70 -17.50 1.03
N LEU A 283 -14.73 -16.91 2.23
CA LEU A 283 -13.75 -17.20 3.28
C LEU A 283 -13.97 -18.62 3.82
N THR A 284 -12.94 -19.44 3.69
CA THR A 284 -12.84 -20.76 4.30
C THR A 284 -11.61 -20.79 5.22
N VAL A 285 -11.81 -21.22 6.46
CA VAL A 285 -10.75 -21.42 7.44
C VAL A 285 -10.77 -22.89 7.85
N GLY A 286 -9.70 -23.62 7.53
CA GLY A 286 -9.56 -25.02 7.90
C GLY A 286 -9.36 -25.21 9.40
N ASP A 287 -9.47 -26.45 9.85
CA ASP A 287 -9.14 -26.81 11.24
C ASP A 287 -7.63 -26.74 11.48
N ALA A 288 -7.25 -26.59 12.75
CA ALA A 288 -5.85 -26.59 13.15
C ALA A 288 -5.24 -27.97 12.85
N GLN A 289 -4.09 -27.97 12.19
CA GLN A 289 -3.34 -29.18 11.87
C GLN A 289 -1.90 -29.07 12.37
N PRO A 290 -1.21 -30.19 12.67
CA PRO A 290 0.23 -30.16 12.95
C PRO A 290 1.01 -29.49 11.81
N ASP A 291 1.96 -28.62 12.16
CA ASP A 291 2.80 -27.92 11.20
C ASP A 291 3.94 -28.83 10.71
N ASP A 292 3.97 -29.06 9.39
CA ASP A 292 4.98 -29.88 8.71
C ASP A 292 6.35 -29.20 8.58
N ARG A 293 6.44 -27.89 8.85
CA ARG A 293 7.70 -27.12 8.81
C ARG A 293 8.23 -26.74 10.18
N PHE A 294 7.35 -26.63 11.18
CA PHE A 294 7.69 -26.22 12.53
C PHE A 294 7.29 -27.33 13.52
N PRO A 295 8.20 -28.26 13.88
CA PRO A 295 7.89 -29.38 14.75
C PRO A 295 7.26 -28.96 16.08
N GLY A 296 6.18 -29.64 16.49
CA GLY A 296 5.44 -29.33 17.72
C GLY A 296 4.53 -28.09 17.63
N ARG A 297 4.50 -27.40 16.49
CA ARG A 297 3.64 -26.25 16.22
C ARG A 297 2.47 -26.66 15.32
N TRP A 298 1.56 -25.72 15.10
CA TRP A 298 0.31 -25.89 14.38
C TRP A 298 0.22 -24.90 13.21
N LYS A 299 -0.57 -25.28 12.20
CA LYS A 299 -0.87 -24.48 11.02
C LYS A 299 -2.37 -24.39 10.76
N LEU A 300 -2.76 -23.35 10.02
CA LEU A 300 -4.12 -23.14 9.50
C LEU A 300 -4.08 -22.91 7.98
N GLY A 301 -4.91 -23.65 7.25
CA GLY A 301 -5.23 -23.33 5.86
C GLY A 301 -6.33 -22.28 5.79
N VAL A 302 -6.12 -21.22 5.00
CA VAL A 302 -7.09 -20.12 4.83
C VAL A 302 -7.25 -19.81 3.35
N ALA A 303 -8.48 -19.74 2.85
CA ALA A 303 -8.77 -19.36 1.47
C ALA A 303 -9.86 -18.28 1.43
N PHE A 304 -9.71 -17.27 0.56
CA PHE A 304 -10.69 -16.19 0.40
C PHE A 304 -10.42 -15.37 -0.88
N THR A 305 -11.41 -14.59 -1.29
CA THR A 305 -11.31 -13.63 -2.39
C THR A 305 -11.47 -12.20 -1.88
N LEU A 306 -10.64 -11.29 -2.38
CA LEU A 306 -10.75 -9.85 -2.09
C LEU A 306 -10.95 -9.02 -3.37
N PRO A 307 -11.69 -7.90 -3.30
CA PRO A 307 -11.82 -6.99 -4.42
C PRO A 307 -10.50 -6.27 -4.75
N PRO A 308 -10.36 -5.69 -5.95
CA PRO A 308 -9.15 -5.00 -6.39
C PRO A 308 -8.70 -3.91 -5.42
N GLY A 309 -7.39 -3.76 -5.28
CA GLY A 309 -6.80 -2.76 -4.39
C GLY A 309 -6.87 -3.09 -2.90
N SER A 310 -7.38 -4.26 -2.51
CA SER A 310 -7.38 -4.76 -1.12
C SER A 310 -6.13 -5.58 -0.81
N TYR A 311 -5.83 -5.78 0.48
CA TYR A 311 -4.59 -6.42 0.93
C TYR A 311 -4.90 -7.66 1.78
N ALA A 312 -4.44 -8.83 1.35
CA ALA A 312 -4.59 -10.09 2.10
C ALA A 312 -3.85 -10.03 3.46
N THR A 313 -2.69 -9.38 3.48
CA THR A 313 -1.91 -9.12 4.69
C THR A 313 -2.72 -8.38 5.75
N LEU A 314 -3.60 -7.46 5.36
CA LEU A 314 -4.45 -6.72 6.30
C LEU A 314 -5.45 -7.64 7.00
N LEU A 315 -6.05 -8.59 6.29
CA LEU A 315 -6.95 -9.59 6.88
C LEU A 315 -6.24 -10.42 7.94
N VAL A 316 -5.02 -10.88 7.64
CA VAL A 316 -4.21 -11.69 8.56
C VAL A 316 -3.78 -10.87 9.77
N LYS A 317 -3.22 -9.67 9.58
CA LYS A 317 -2.77 -8.78 10.66
C LYS A 317 -3.90 -8.38 11.59
N ALA A 318 -5.05 -8.00 11.04
CA ALA A 318 -6.23 -7.63 11.83
C ALA A 318 -6.74 -8.81 12.66
N SER A 319 -6.87 -9.99 12.04
CA SER A 319 -7.36 -11.19 12.74
C SER A 319 -6.39 -11.64 13.83
N ALA A 320 -5.08 -11.61 13.56
CA ALA A 320 -4.06 -11.96 14.54
C ALA A 320 -4.03 -10.98 15.72
N LEU A 321 -4.10 -9.67 15.47
CA LEU A 321 -4.18 -8.66 16.53
C LEU A 321 -5.42 -8.85 17.42
N LEU A 322 -6.56 -9.19 16.81
CA LEU A 322 -7.78 -9.48 17.57
C LEU A 322 -7.64 -10.75 18.41
N ALA A 323 -7.01 -11.79 17.85
CA ALA A 323 -6.74 -13.08 18.50
C ALA A 323 -5.57 -13.07 19.52
N GLY A 324 -4.81 -11.97 19.62
CA GLY A 324 -3.63 -11.88 20.47
C GLY A 324 -2.44 -12.71 19.97
N VAL A 325 -2.36 -12.91 18.65
CA VAL A 325 -1.27 -13.66 17.99
C VAL A 325 -0.28 -12.66 17.39
N GLN A 326 1.01 -12.88 17.62
CA GLN A 326 2.06 -12.07 17.03
C GLN A 326 2.25 -12.42 15.55
N VAL A 327 2.28 -11.41 14.69
CA VAL A 327 2.63 -11.57 13.27
C VAL A 327 3.96 -10.87 13.06
N HIS A 328 4.99 -11.65 12.73
CA HIS A 328 6.26 -11.09 12.30
C HIS A 328 6.07 -10.50 10.89
N ASP A 329 6.18 -9.18 10.78
CA ASP A 329 6.29 -8.51 9.47
C ASP A 329 7.67 -8.90 8.89
N GLU A 330 7.70 -9.90 8.01
CA GLU A 330 8.90 -10.24 7.24
C GLU A 330 9.25 -9.06 6.30
N GLY A 331 10.04 -8.13 6.85
CA GLY A 331 10.73 -7.07 6.11
C GLY A 331 12.24 -7.10 6.32
N GLY A 332 12.76 -8.08 7.05
CA GLY A 332 14.19 -8.38 7.14
C GLY A 332 14.43 -9.72 6.46
N GLU A 333 14.96 -9.70 5.25
CA GLU A 333 15.60 -10.87 4.64
C GLU A 333 16.65 -11.38 5.66
N GLN A 334 16.50 -12.64 6.09
CA GLN A 334 17.66 -13.46 6.50
C GLN A 334 18.42 -13.84 5.22
#